data_AF-G1XHG3-F1
#
_entry.id   AF-G1XHG3-F1
#
_cell.length_a   1.000
_cell.length_b   1.000
_cell.length_c   1.000
_cell.angle_alpha   90.00
_cell.angle_beta   90.00
_cell.angle_gamma   90.00
#
_symmetry.space_group_name_H-M   'P 1'
#
loop_
_entity.id
_entity.type
_entity.pdbx_description
1 polymer ?
#
loop_
_entity_poly.entity_id
_entity_poly.type
_entity_poly.pdbx_seq_one_letter_code
_entity_poly.pdbx_strand_id
1 'polypeptide(L)'
;MLFRFFYTLLLLVACASASVLKYDPNYSYSRNLPLTSFACSDGSNGLITKFKGTVNNLSQLRSKLKPGVQVAAHKFVTSWNSPSCGACFRARNPKTNLSFNFIAIDVARDGVETVIASPEAFASVSPSGTTNEGVLPVYITYFKDAPSNCWA
;
A
#
# COMPACT_ATOMS: atom_id res chain seq x y z
N MET A 1 2.10 -52.74 -31.21
CA MET A 1 3.06 -51.93 -30.43
C MET A 1 2.31 -50.72 -29.87
N LEU A 2 2.12 -50.67 -28.54
CA LEU A 2 1.42 -49.58 -27.85
C LEU A 2 2.26 -48.29 -27.89
N PHE A 3 1.68 -47.21 -28.43
CA PHE A 3 2.20 -45.85 -28.31
C PHE A 3 2.03 -45.37 -26.86
N ARG A 4 3.13 -45.24 -26.12
CA ARG A 4 3.15 -44.61 -24.80
C ARG A 4 3.33 -43.10 -24.96
N PHE A 5 2.24 -42.34 -24.84
CA PHE A 5 2.29 -40.89 -24.68
C PHE A 5 2.86 -40.55 -23.29
N PHE A 6 4.11 -40.08 -23.24
CA PHE A 6 4.69 -39.50 -22.03
C PHE A 6 4.17 -38.06 -21.88
N TYR A 7 3.18 -37.84 -21.01
CA TYR A 7 2.76 -36.50 -20.60
C TYR A 7 3.79 -35.95 -19.60
N THR A 8 4.67 -35.05 -20.04
CA THR A 8 5.57 -34.30 -19.16
C THR A 8 4.78 -33.19 -18.48
N LEU A 9 4.49 -33.35 -17.18
CA LEU A 9 3.87 -32.31 -16.36
C LEU A 9 4.91 -31.21 -16.06
N LEU A 10 4.84 -30.11 -16.79
CA LEU A 10 5.69 -28.93 -16.56
C LEU A 10 5.19 -28.20 -15.30
N LEU A 11 5.90 -28.35 -14.18
CA LEU A 11 5.63 -27.59 -12.96
C LEU A 11 6.05 -26.13 -13.16
N LEU A 12 5.08 -25.23 -13.38
CA LEU A 12 5.32 -23.78 -13.26
C LEU A 12 5.54 -23.44 -11.79
N VAL A 13 6.81 -23.28 -11.41
CA VAL A 13 7.16 -22.64 -10.14
C VAL A 13 6.80 -21.16 -10.25
N ALA A 14 5.71 -20.76 -9.61
CA ALA A 14 5.37 -19.35 -9.47
C ALA A 14 6.44 -18.67 -8.58
N CYS A 15 7.29 -17.85 -9.19
CA CYS A 15 8.20 -16.99 -8.44
C CYS A 15 7.36 -15.89 -7.78
N ALA A 16 7.08 -16.03 -6.49
CA ALA A 16 6.41 -14.98 -5.72
C ALA A 16 7.38 -13.80 -5.59
N SER A 17 7.11 -12.70 -6.28
CA SER A 17 7.84 -11.45 -6.09
C SER A 17 7.71 -11.03 -4.63
N ALA A 18 8.83 -10.92 -3.92
CA ALA A 18 8.83 -10.49 -2.53
C ALA A 18 8.53 -8.98 -2.47
N SER A 19 7.34 -8.62 -1.97
CA SER A 19 7.06 -7.23 -1.62
C SER A 19 7.60 -6.94 -0.23
N VAL A 20 8.02 -5.70 0.00
CA VAL A 20 8.56 -5.25 1.28
C VAL A 20 7.78 -4.06 1.83
N LEU A 21 7.67 -4.02 3.15
CA LEU A 21 7.14 -2.91 3.91
C LEU A 21 8.29 -2.21 4.64
N LYS A 22 8.40 -0.91 4.43
CA LYS A 22 9.28 0.01 5.14
C LYS A 22 8.42 1.06 5.86
N TYR A 23 9.04 1.88 6.69
CA TYR A 23 8.35 2.97 7.37
C TYR A 23 9.02 4.33 7.14
N ASP A 24 8.19 5.37 7.14
CA ASP A 24 8.60 6.76 7.23
C ASP A 24 7.58 7.52 8.12
N PRO A 25 8.02 8.21 9.19
CA PRO A 25 7.17 9.01 10.04
C PRO A 25 6.26 10.02 9.31
N ASN A 26 6.62 10.48 8.11
CA ASN A 26 5.82 11.44 7.33
C ASN A 26 4.44 10.90 6.92
N TYR A 27 4.26 9.57 6.89
CA TYR A 27 2.96 8.95 6.63
C TYR A 27 2.09 8.78 7.88
N SER A 28 2.57 9.16 9.08
CA SER A 28 1.77 9.11 10.30
C SER A 28 0.73 10.23 10.32
N TYR A 29 -0.53 9.88 10.63
CA TYR A 29 -1.60 10.86 10.80
C TYR A 29 -1.30 11.89 11.91
N SER A 30 -0.50 11.53 12.91
CA SER A 30 -0.10 12.43 14.00
C SER A 30 0.76 13.61 13.53
N ARG A 31 1.51 13.43 12.44
CA ARG A 31 2.32 14.50 11.82
C ARG A 31 1.47 15.51 11.06
N ASN A 32 0.26 15.10 10.67
CA ASN A 32 -0.73 15.92 9.98
C ASN A 32 -0.16 16.74 8.81
N LEU A 33 0.72 16.14 8.01
CA LEU A 33 1.36 16.83 6.89
C LEU A 33 0.32 17.30 5.86
N PRO A 34 0.57 18.44 5.19
CA PRO A 34 -0.29 18.90 4.12
C PRO A 34 -0.20 17.94 2.94
N LEU A 35 -1.33 17.71 2.26
CA LEU A 35 -1.40 16.78 1.13
C LEU A 35 -0.52 17.20 -0.04
N THR A 36 -0.19 18.50 -0.16
CA THR A 36 0.77 19.04 -1.14
C THR A 36 2.18 18.49 -1.00
N SER A 37 2.50 17.79 0.09
CA SER A 37 3.78 17.11 0.29
C SER A 37 3.89 15.77 -0.46
N PHE A 38 2.78 15.26 -1.01
CA PHE A 38 2.71 13.93 -1.63
C PHE A 38 2.32 14.02 -3.11
N ALA A 39 2.68 13.00 -3.89
CA ALA A 39 2.33 12.94 -5.32
C ALA A 39 0.81 12.95 -5.58
N CYS A 40 0.00 12.43 -4.66
CA CYS A 40 -1.47 12.41 -4.79
C CYS A 40 -2.16 13.64 -4.17
N SER A 41 -1.50 14.79 -4.23
CA SER A 41 -1.99 16.09 -3.80
C SER A 41 -3.20 16.54 -4.62
N ASP A 42 -2.97 17.24 -5.73
CA ASP A 42 -3.96 17.88 -6.59
C ASP A 42 -3.88 17.35 -8.05
N GLY A 43 -4.44 18.10 -9.00
CA GLY A 43 -4.66 17.64 -10.37
C GLY A 43 -5.92 16.77 -10.50
N SER A 44 -6.22 16.31 -11.72
CA SER A 44 -7.46 15.57 -12.04
C SER A 44 -7.66 14.28 -11.23
N ASN A 45 -6.57 13.65 -10.79
CA ASN A 45 -6.53 12.41 -10.01
C ASN A 45 -6.14 12.64 -8.53
N GLY A 46 -5.80 13.87 -8.15
CA GLY A 46 -5.37 14.20 -6.79
C GLY A 46 -6.48 14.13 -5.75
N LEU A 47 -6.10 13.86 -4.50
CA LEU A 47 -7.04 13.72 -3.38
C LEU A 47 -7.65 15.05 -2.95
N ILE A 48 -6.93 16.17 -3.07
CA ILE A 48 -7.46 17.52 -2.82
C ILE A 48 -8.60 17.80 -3.80
N THR A 49 -8.38 17.55 -5.09
CA THR A 49 -9.36 17.74 -6.16
C THR A 49 -10.56 16.80 -5.99
N LYS A 50 -10.31 15.52 -5.71
CA LYS A 50 -11.35 14.51 -5.48
C LYS A 50 -12.33 14.94 -4.39
N PHE A 51 -11.84 15.60 -3.34
CA PHE A 51 -12.66 16.10 -2.23
C PHE A 51 -12.97 17.60 -2.34
N LYS A 52 -12.87 18.19 -3.54
CA LYS A 52 -13.25 19.59 -3.82
C LYS A 52 -12.61 20.59 -2.84
N GLY A 53 -11.36 20.35 -2.45
CA GLY A 53 -10.61 21.22 -1.52
C GLY A 53 -10.97 21.07 -0.03
N THR A 54 -11.85 20.14 0.35
CA THR A 54 -12.22 19.94 1.76
C THR A 54 -11.21 19.10 2.56
N VAL A 55 -10.25 18.48 1.86
CA VAL A 55 -9.20 17.64 2.43
C VAL A 55 -7.86 18.17 1.98
N ASN A 56 -7.08 18.73 2.91
CA ASN A 56 -5.81 19.41 2.65
C ASN A 56 -4.64 18.86 3.48
N ASN A 57 -4.89 17.97 4.42
CA ASN A 57 -3.87 17.33 5.25
C ASN A 57 -4.26 15.88 5.61
N LEU A 58 -3.31 15.15 6.19
CA LEU A 58 -3.50 13.75 6.55
C LEU A 58 -4.65 13.52 7.56
N SER A 59 -4.87 14.41 8.52
CA SER A 59 -5.96 14.26 9.49
C SER A 59 -7.33 14.37 8.83
N GLN A 60 -7.50 15.33 7.91
CA GLN A 60 -8.74 15.45 7.14
C GLN A 60 -8.92 14.26 6.19
N LEU A 61 -7.85 13.76 5.59
CA LEU A 61 -7.91 12.57 4.73
C LEU A 61 -8.32 11.32 5.53
N ARG A 62 -7.81 11.17 6.76
CA ARG A 62 -8.20 10.08 7.68
C ARG A 62 -9.70 10.02 7.90
N SER A 63 -10.38 11.17 7.97
CA SER A 63 -11.84 11.23 8.14
C SER A 63 -12.64 10.67 6.95
N LYS A 64 -12.01 10.48 5.80
CA LYS A 64 -12.60 9.89 4.58
C LYS A 64 -12.33 8.38 4.46
N LEU A 65 -11.58 7.82 5.39
CA LEU A 65 -11.15 6.43 5.38
C LEU A 65 -11.84 5.64 6.49
N LYS A 66 -11.97 4.33 6.28
CA LYS A 66 -12.45 3.43 7.32
C LYS A 66 -11.49 3.39 8.52
N PRO A 67 -12.00 3.07 9.73
CA PRO A 67 -11.15 2.90 10.90
C PRO A 67 -10.00 1.93 10.63
N GLY A 68 -8.79 2.32 11.05
CA GLY A 68 -7.57 1.50 10.92
C GLY A 68 -6.87 1.55 9.56
N VAL A 69 -7.48 2.17 8.54
CA VAL A 69 -6.85 2.32 7.22
C VAL A 69 -5.73 3.36 7.28
N GLN A 70 -4.58 2.99 6.72
CA GLN A 70 -3.37 3.81 6.70
C GLN A 70 -3.19 4.52 5.35
N VAL A 71 -2.24 5.45 5.31
CA VAL A 71 -1.72 5.99 4.05
C VAL A 71 -0.31 5.46 3.82
N ALA A 72 0.08 5.29 2.56
CA ALA A 72 1.41 4.83 2.22
C ALA A 72 1.87 5.32 0.84
N ALA A 73 3.18 5.30 0.63
CA ALA A 73 3.76 5.30 -0.70
C ALA A 73 3.66 3.90 -1.32
N HIS A 74 3.39 3.83 -2.62
CA HIS A 74 3.30 2.57 -3.37
C HIS A 74 3.76 2.74 -4.81
N LYS A 75 4.34 1.70 -5.42
CA LYS A 75 4.83 1.74 -6.82
C LYS A 75 3.74 2.02 -7.88
N PHE A 76 2.46 1.85 -7.52
CA PHE A 76 1.33 2.12 -8.43
C PHE A 76 1.13 3.63 -8.63
N VAL A 77 1.53 4.44 -7.66
CA VAL A 77 1.63 5.90 -7.83
C VAL A 77 2.99 6.15 -8.47
N THR A 78 3.01 6.44 -9.77
CA THR A 78 4.25 6.58 -10.54
C THR A 78 4.78 8.02 -10.57
N SER A 79 3.91 9.00 -10.36
CA SER A 79 4.21 10.43 -10.40
C SER A 79 3.13 11.25 -9.70
N TRP A 80 3.36 12.56 -9.61
CA TRP A 80 2.30 13.53 -9.31
C TRP A 80 1.09 13.31 -10.24
N ASN A 81 -0.12 13.49 -9.70
CA ASN A 81 -1.40 13.31 -10.41
C ASN A 81 -1.58 11.91 -11.04
N SER A 82 -0.98 10.87 -10.45
CA SER A 82 -1.13 9.48 -10.94
C SER A 82 -2.59 9.03 -10.96
N PRO A 83 -3.06 8.30 -12.00
CA PRO A 83 -4.38 7.67 -12.01
C PRO A 83 -4.61 6.66 -10.87
N SER A 84 -3.55 6.18 -10.23
CA SER A 84 -3.63 5.26 -9.08
C SER A 84 -3.73 5.97 -7.73
N CYS A 85 -3.86 7.30 -7.71
CA CYS A 85 -4.00 8.04 -6.48
C CYS A 85 -5.24 7.63 -5.68
N GLY A 86 -5.02 7.25 -4.41
CA GLY A 86 -6.07 6.73 -3.54
C GLY A 86 -6.47 5.28 -3.81
N ALA A 87 -5.71 4.54 -4.63
CA ALA A 87 -5.92 3.10 -4.82
C ALA A 87 -5.81 2.35 -3.48
N CYS A 88 -6.70 1.38 -3.27
CA CYS A 88 -6.88 0.67 -2.00
C CYS A 88 -6.20 -0.69 -2.01
N PHE A 89 -5.42 -0.98 -0.96
CA PHE A 89 -4.62 -2.20 -0.85
C PHE A 89 -4.69 -2.79 0.55
N ARG A 90 -4.21 -4.02 0.68
CA ARG A 90 -3.89 -4.67 1.96
C ARG A 90 -2.46 -5.17 1.94
N ALA A 91 -1.70 -4.89 3.00
CA ALA A 91 -0.41 -5.51 3.27
C ALA A 91 -0.59 -6.56 4.38
N ARG A 92 -0.13 -7.78 4.14
CA ARG A 92 -0.15 -8.88 5.12
C ARG A 92 1.26 -9.40 5.36
N ASN A 93 1.68 -9.45 6.62
CA ASN A 93 2.94 -10.10 6.97
C ASN A 93 2.74 -11.63 6.95
N PRO A 94 3.52 -12.39 6.15
CA PRO A 94 3.37 -13.85 6.05
C PRO A 94 3.75 -14.59 7.34
N LYS A 95 4.59 -14.00 8.19
CA LYS A 95 5.07 -14.62 9.44
C LYS A 95 4.06 -14.50 10.57
N THR A 96 3.45 -13.33 10.73
CA THR A 96 2.48 -13.07 11.82
C THR A 96 1.03 -13.26 11.39
N ASN A 97 0.78 -13.32 10.08
CA ASN A 97 -0.55 -13.30 9.46
C ASN A 97 -1.37 -12.02 9.77
N LEU A 98 -0.75 -11.02 10.42
CA LEU A 98 -1.36 -9.72 10.66
C LEU A 98 -1.38 -8.90 9.37
N SER A 99 -2.37 -8.02 9.24
CA SER A 99 -2.54 -7.18 8.06
C SER A 99 -3.14 -5.83 8.40
N PHE A 100 -2.86 -4.85 7.56
CA PHE A 100 -3.56 -3.57 7.54
C PHE A 100 -3.95 -3.20 6.11
N ASN A 101 -5.03 -2.42 5.99
CA ASN A 101 -5.44 -1.81 4.73
C ASN A 101 -4.82 -0.42 4.61
N PHE A 102 -4.52 0.00 3.39
CA PHE A 102 -3.99 1.33 3.13
C PHE A 102 -4.44 1.88 1.78
N ILE A 103 -4.40 3.19 1.64
CA ILE A 103 -4.47 3.87 0.34
C ILE A 103 -3.08 4.35 -0.09
N ALA A 104 -2.79 4.26 -1.39
CA ALA A 104 -1.57 4.82 -1.96
C ALA A 104 -1.72 6.33 -2.19
N ILE A 105 -0.85 7.13 -1.57
CA ILE A 105 -0.85 8.60 -1.69
C ILE A 105 0.44 9.17 -2.27
N ASP A 106 1.47 8.35 -2.42
CA ASP A 106 2.78 8.81 -2.89
C ASP A 106 3.58 7.71 -3.60
N VAL A 107 4.69 8.08 -4.23
CA VAL A 107 5.55 7.19 -5.01
C VAL A 107 6.50 6.42 -4.09
N ALA A 108 6.56 5.08 -4.24
CA ALA A 108 7.66 4.27 -3.73
C ALA A 108 8.65 3.95 -4.86
N ARG A 109 9.93 4.34 -4.73
CA ARG A 109 10.98 4.14 -5.74
C ARG A 109 12.12 3.28 -5.22
N ASP A 110 12.09 1.98 -5.46
CA ASP A 110 13.17 1.09 -5.00
C ASP A 110 13.28 -0.25 -5.76
N GLY A 111 12.69 -0.37 -6.95
CA GLY A 111 12.91 -1.48 -7.89
C GLY A 111 12.29 -2.83 -7.51
N VAL A 112 11.99 -3.06 -6.23
CA VAL A 112 11.14 -4.14 -5.71
C VAL A 112 9.73 -3.60 -5.42
N GLU A 113 8.76 -4.49 -5.20
CA GLU A 113 7.42 -4.04 -4.80
C GLU A 113 7.42 -3.53 -3.35
N THR A 114 7.48 -2.21 -3.17
CA THR A 114 7.56 -1.61 -1.84
C THR A 114 6.32 -0.82 -1.47
N VAL A 115 6.00 -0.94 -0.18
CA VAL A 115 5.09 -0.06 0.56
C VAL A 115 5.91 0.71 1.59
N ILE A 116 5.75 2.03 1.64
CA ILE A 116 6.33 2.86 2.71
C ILE A 116 5.16 3.47 3.48
N ALA A 117 4.91 2.96 4.68
CA ALA A 117 3.79 3.39 5.53
C ALA A 117 4.31 4.10 6.79
N SER A 118 3.41 4.42 7.72
CA SER A 118 3.80 5.00 8.99
C SER A 118 4.46 3.97 9.94
N PRO A 119 5.22 4.41 10.96
CA PRO A 119 5.75 3.52 12.00
C PRO A 119 4.67 2.70 12.70
N GLU A 120 3.48 3.27 12.91
CA GLU A 120 2.35 2.60 13.54
C GLU A 120 1.79 1.47 12.65
N ALA A 121 1.70 1.71 11.34
CA ALA A 121 1.29 0.71 10.37
C ALA A 121 2.30 -0.46 10.33
N PHE A 122 3.60 -0.14 10.30
CA PHE A 122 4.67 -1.12 10.33
C PHE A 122 4.60 -1.98 11.60
N ALA A 123 4.56 -1.33 12.77
CA ALA A 123 4.51 -1.99 14.06
C ALA A 123 3.28 -2.91 14.19
N SER A 124 2.13 -2.52 13.63
CA SER A 124 0.88 -3.30 13.69
C SER A 124 0.95 -4.68 13.04
N VAL A 125 1.90 -4.90 12.13
CA VAL A 125 2.12 -6.21 11.48
C VAL A 125 3.50 -6.80 11.76
N SER A 126 4.32 -6.08 12.54
CA SER A 126 5.67 -6.50 12.91
C SER A 126 5.64 -7.65 13.92
N PRO A 127 6.52 -8.66 13.80
CA PRO A 127 6.68 -9.69 14.83
C PRO A 127 7.05 -9.13 16.21
N SER A 128 7.86 -8.08 16.27
CA SER A 128 8.24 -7.43 17.52
C SER A 128 7.19 -6.48 18.07
N GLY A 129 6.19 -6.11 17.27
CA GLY A 129 5.29 -4.99 17.58
C GLY A 129 5.98 -3.62 17.57
N THR A 130 7.21 -3.53 17.05
CA THR A 130 7.99 -2.29 16.92
C THR A 130 8.51 -2.12 15.50
N THR A 131 9.40 -1.15 15.28
CA THR A 131 10.07 -0.88 14.01
C THR A 131 11.47 -1.51 13.90
N ASN A 132 11.89 -2.31 14.88
CA ASN A 132 13.27 -2.80 15.01
C ASN A 132 13.73 -3.67 13.83
N GLU A 133 12.81 -4.31 13.12
CA GLU A 133 13.11 -5.11 11.93
C GLU A 133 13.59 -4.25 10.74
N GLY A 134 13.24 -2.96 10.71
CA GLY A 134 13.57 -2.02 9.62
C GLY A 134 12.81 -2.26 8.32
N VAL A 135 12.70 -3.52 7.89
CA VAL A 135 12.01 -3.98 6.68
C VAL A 135 11.25 -5.28 6.98
N LEU A 136 10.00 -5.37 6.53
CA LEU A 136 9.20 -6.60 6.65
C LEU A 136 8.85 -7.16 5.27
N PRO A 137 8.93 -8.49 5.04
CA PRO A 137 8.28 -9.10 3.89
C PRO A 137 6.76 -8.98 4.05
N VAL A 138 6.07 -8.64 2.97
CA VAL A 138 4.60 -8.56 2.95
C VAL A 138 4.03 -9.13 1.67
N TYR A 139 2.80 -9.61 1.74
CA TYR A 139 1.96 -9.86 0.57
C TYR A 139 1.01 -8.69 0.36
N ILE A 140 0.99 -8.17 -0.86
CA ILE A 140 0.12 -7.06 -1.26
C ILE A 140 -1.11 -7.60 -1.99
N THR A 141 -2.28 -7.18 -1.55
CA THR A 141 -3.55 -7.41 -2.25
C THR A 141 -4.06 -6.06 -2.75
N TYR A 142 -4.30 -5.93 -4.06
CA TYR A 142 -4.93 -4.75 -4.64
C TYR A 142 -6.46 -4.93 -4.72
N PHE A 143 -7.22 -4.04 -4.08
CA PHE A 143 -8.68 -4.06 -4.08
C PHE A 143 -9.25 -3.16 -5.19
N LYS A 144 -8.91 -3.46 -6.45
CA LYS A 144 -9.34 -2.66 -7.61
C LYS A 144 -10.85 -2.43 -7.65
N ASP A 145 -11.62 -3.50 -7.43
CA ASP A 145 -13.08 -3.49 -7.55
C ASP A 145 -13.79 -3.39 -6.19
N ALA A 146 -13.04 -3.19 -5.10
CA ALA A 146 -13.57 -3.05 -3.75
C ALA A 146 -12.92 -1.87 -3.00
N PRO A 147 -12.99 -0.63 -3.54
CA PRO A 147 -12.41 0.54 -2.88
C PRO A 147 -13.04 0.81 -1.50
N SER A 148 -14.27 0.33 -1.27
CA SER A 148 -14.93 0.38 0.03
C SER A 148 -14.18 -0.38 1.13
N ASN A 149 -13.17 -1.20 0.84
CA ASN A 149 -12.30 -1.78 1.87
C ASN A 149 -11.40 -0.74 2.55
N CYS A 150 -11.19 0.43 1.93
CA CYS A 150 -10.42 1.53 2.49
C CYS A 150 -11.25 2.79 2.72
N TRP A 151 -12.14 3.12 1.79
CA TRP A 151 -12.92 4.36 1.82
C TRP A 151 -14.21 4.19 2.64
N ALA A 152 -14.56 5.21 3.42
CA ALA A 152 -15.80 5.28 4.22
C ALA A 152 -16.97 5.86 3.42
#